data_AF-A0A662TT64-F1
#
_entry.id   AF-A0A662TT64-F1
#
_cell.length_a   1.000
_cell.length_b   1.000
_cell.length_c   1.000
_cell.angle_alpha   90.00
_cell.angle_beta   90.00
_cell.angle_gamma   90.00
#
_symmetry.space_group_name_H-M   'P 1'
#
loop_
_entity.id
_entity.type
_entity.pdbx_description
1 polymer ?
#
loop_
_entity_poly.entity_id
_entity_poly.type
_entity_poly.pdbx_seq_one_letter_code
_entity_poly.pdbx_strand_id
1 'polypeptide(L)' 'AWQILKELAARAGIQKRVYPHLLRHSDAIERLRQTGNPKALQHHLGHSSTVMVMRYLSTLTQEDSLRIQQQVEFED' A
#
# COMPACT_ATOMS: atom_id res chain seq x y z
N ALA A 1 10.14 16.12 -10.30
CA ALA A 1 9.65 14.81 -9.81
C ALA A 1 9.48 13.78 -10.93
N TRP A 2 8.66 14.05 -11.97
CA TRP A 2 8.40 13.09 -13.05
C TRP A 2 9.66 12.56 -13.76
N GLN A 3 10.55 13.46 -14.20
CA GLN A 3 11.77 13.10 -14.93
C GLN A 3 12.70 12.20 -14.09
N ILE A 4 12.86 12.52 -12.81
CA ILE A 4 13.66 11.74 -11.85
C ILE A 4 13.11 10.31 -11.75
N LEU A 5 11.79 10.15 -11.58
CA LEU A 5 11.18 8.82 -11.46
C LEU A 5 11.30 8.00 -12.75
N LYS A 6 11.22 8.64 -13.92
CA LYS A 6 11.39 7.96 -15.21
C LYS A 6 12.82 7.42 -15.35
N GLU A 7 13.81 8.21 -15.00
CA GLU A 7 15.22 7.80 -15.06
C GLU A 7 15.50 6.65 -14.07
N LEU A 8 15.03 6.78 -12.83
CA LEU A 8 15.18 5.71 -11.83
C LEU A 8 14.49 4.42 -12.25
N ALA A 9 13.29 4.50 -12.83
CA ALA A 9 12.58 3.32 -13.34
C ALA A 9 13.36 2.62 -14.46
N ALA A 10 13.92 3.39 -15.40
CA ALA A 10 14.77 2.85 -16.46
C ALA A 10 16.03 2.17 -15.90
N ARG A 11 16.70 2.82 -14.94
CA ARG A 11 17.88 2.26 -14.24
C ARG A 11 17.56 0.98 -13.46
N ALA A 12 16.35 0.87 -12.92
CA ALA A 12 15.87 -0.31 -12.20
C ALA A 12 15.30 -1.42 -13.12
N GLY A 13 15.29 -1.22 -14.45
CA GLY A 13 14.71 -2.19 -15.40
C GLY A 13 13.18 -2.29 -15.35
N ILE A 14 12.49 -1.31 -14.75
CA ILE A 14 11.04 -1.31 -14.62
C ILE A 14 10.41 -0.77 -15.91
N GLN A 15 9.75 -1.65 -16.66
CA GLN A 15 9.09 -1.29 -17.92
C GLN A 15 7.79 -0.51 -17.71
N LYS A 16 7.11 -0.73 -16.58
CA LYS A 16 5.87 -0.03 -16.24
C LYS A 16 6.15 1.45 -16.00
N ARG A 17 5.25 2.31 -16.47
CA ARG A 17 5.34 3.76 -16.22
C ARG A 17 5.27 4.05 -14.71
N VAL A 18 6.36 4.55 -14.13
CA VAL A 18 6.44 4.94 -12.71
C VAL A 18 6.15 6.42 -12.52
N TYR A 19 5.32 6.74 -11.54
CA TYR A 19 4.91 8.11 -11.21
C TYR A 19 4.53 8.25 -9.73
N PRO A 20 4.50 9.47 -9.17
CA PRO A 20 4.37 9.66 -7.73
C PRO A 20 3.13 8.98 -7.13
N HIS A 21 1.99 9.08 -7.80
CA HIS A 21 0.76 8.45 -7.33
C HIS A 21 0.86 6.92 -7.37
N LEU A 22 1.50 6.31 -8.36
CA LEU A 22 1.73 4.86 -8.39
C LEU A 22 2.55 4.40 -7.17
N LEU A 23 3.60 5.13 -6.81
CA LEU A 23 4.41 4.81 -5.63
C LEU A 23 3.60 4.91 -4.34
N ARG A 24 2.73 5.92 -4.22
CA ARG A 24 1.79 6.03 -3.09
C ARG A 24 0.84 4.84 -3.02
N HIS A 25 0.33 4.37 -4.16
CA HIS A 25 -0.50 3.16 -4.21
C HIS A 25 0.28 1.93 -3.73
N SER A 26 1.51 1.76 -4.18
CA SER A 26 2.38 0.66 -3.74
C SER A 26 2.66 0.71 -2.23
N ASP A 27 3.01 1.87 -1.66
CA ASP A 27 3.23 2.04 -0.21
C ASP A 27 1.95 1.74 0.58
N ALA A 28 0.79 2.20 0.12
CA ALA A 28 -0.47 1.97 0.82
C ALA A 28 -0.83 0.48 0.92
N ILE A 29 -0.70 -0.25 -0.19
CA ILE A 29 -0.99 -1.69 -0.22
C ILE A 29 0.01 -2.46 0.64
N GLU A 30 1.30 -2.15 0.51
CA GLU A 30 2.35 -2.85 1.26
C GLU A 30 2.22 -2.60 2.78
N ARG A 31 1.87 -1.38 3.18
CA ARG A 31 1.60 -1.08 4.59
C ARG A 31 0.39 -1.83 5.13
N LEU A 32 -0.68 -1.97 4.35
CA LEU A 32 -1.82 -2.80 4.76
C LEU A 32 -1.43 -4.26 4.91
N ARG A 33 -0.60 -4.79 4.00
CA ARG A 33 -0.06 -6.15 4.09
C ARG A 33 0.73 -6.39 5.36
N GLN A 34 1.48 -5.40 5.83
CA GLN A 34 2.32 -5.52 7.02
C GLN A 34 1.56 -5.27 8.32
N THR A 35 0.61 -4.34 8.32
CA THR A 35 -0.02 -3.85 9.56
C THR A 35 -1.45 -4.32 9.77
N GLY A 36 -2.15 -4.73 8.71
CA GLY A 36 -3.56 -5.09 8.78
C GLY A 36 -4.49 -3.97 9.25
N ASN A 37 -4.02 -2.72 9.38
CA ASN A 37 -4.74 -1.65 10.07
C ASN A 37 -5.09 -0.48 9.13
N PRO A 38 -6.34 -0.44 8.61
CA PRO A 38 -6.81 0.65 7.76
C PRO A 38 -6.79 2.02 8.44
N LYS A 39 -6.96 2.08 9.77
CA LYS A 39 -6.96 3.35 10.50
C LYS A 39 -5.55 3.94 10.56
N ALA A 40 -4.55 3.11 10.86
CA ALA A 40 -3.15 3.51 10.82
C ALA A 40 -2.76 3.99 9.41
N LEU A 41 -3.19 3.27 8.36
CA LEU A 41 -2.96 3.71 6.98
C LEU A 41 -3.64 5.05 6.67
N GLN A 42 -4.85 5.29 7.17
CA GLN A 42 -5.54 6.57 7.00
C GLN A 42 -4.70 7.74 7.52
N HIS A 43 -4.17 7.59 8.74
CA HIS A 43 -3.32 8.60 9.37
C HIS A 43 -2.01 8.80 8.60
N HIS A 44 -1.33 7.71 8.23
CA HIS A 44 -0.10 7.74 7.43
C HIS A 44 -0.27 8.49 6.10
N LEU A 45 -1.37 8.23 5.40
CA LEU A 45 -1.67 8.86 4.13
C LEU A 45 -2.24 10.28 4.26
N GLY A 46 -2.65 10.70 5.46
CA GLY A 46 -3.36 11.97 5.67
C GLY A 46 -4.73 12.03 5.00
N HIS A 47 -5.40 10.88 4.84
CA HIS A 47 -6.72 10.83 4.21
C HIS A 47 -7.81 11.31 5.17
N SER A 48 -8.58 12.32 4.76
CA SER A 48 -9.73 12.81 5.53
C SER A 48 -10.86 11.79 5.65
N SER A 49 -10.93 10.81 4.74
CA SER A 49 -11.97 9.78 4.71
C SER A 49 -11.38 8.37 4.68
N THR A 50 -11.97 7.48 5.48
CA THR A 50 -11.67 6.04 5.48
C THR A 50 -12.07 5.38 4.16
N VAL A 51 -13.03 5.94 3.41
CA VAL A 51 -13.44 5.43 2.10
C VAL A 51 -12.27 5.39 1.11
N MET A 52 -11.37 6.37 1.16
CA MET A 52 -10.16 6.37 0.33
C MET A 52 -9.23 5.20 0.68
N VAL A 53 -9.17 4.81 1.95
CA VAL A 53 -8.36 3.69 2.42
C VAL A 53 -8.97 2.34 2.05
N MET A 54 -10.30 2.22 2.14
CA MET A 54 -11.01 0.98 1.81
C MET A 54 -10.78 0.51 0.37
N ARG A 55 -10.46 1.43 -0.56
CA ARG A 55 -10.07 1.08 -1.93
C ARG A 55 -8.78 0.28 -2.00
N TYR A 56 -7.82 0.51 -1.10
CA TYR A 56 -6.61 -0.32 -1.01
C TYR A 56 -6.92 -1.66 -0.37
N LEU A 57 -7.79 -1.68 0.65
CA LEU A 57 -8.19 -2.92 1.31
C LEU A 57 -8.84 -3.89 0.30
N SER A 58 -9.67 -3.39 -0.61
CA SER A 58 -10.28 -4.22 -1.67
C SER A 58 -9.28 -4.78 -2.69
N THR A 59 -8.02 -4.34 -2.68
CA THR A 59 -6.96 -4.89 -3.55
C THR A 59 -6.12 -5.98 -2.88
N LEU A 60 -6.30 -6.21 -1.57
CA LEU A 60 -5.64 -7.32 -0.90
C LEU A 60 -6.17 -8.64 -1.43
N THR A 61 -5.27 -9.59 -1.64
CA THR A 61 -5.65 -10.95 -2.03
C THR A 61 -6.21 -11.72 -0.84
N GLN A 62 -6.86 -12.86 -1.12
CA GLN A 62 -7.27 -13.79 -0.08
C GLN A 62 -6.05 -14.27 0.74
N GLU A 63 -4.94 -14.56 0.08
CA GLU A 63 -3.67 -14.93 0.72
C GLU A 63 -3.16 -13.83 1.66
N ASP A 64 -3.16 -12.57 1.21
CA ASP A 64 -2.78 -11.44 2.05
C ASP A 64 -3.66 -11.35 3.30
N SER A 65 -4.97 -11.52 3.14
CA SER A 65 -5.94 -11.45 4.24
C SER A 65 -5.72 -12.55 5.27
N LEU A 66 -5.48 -13.79 4.82
CA LEU A 66 -5.19 -14.93 5.68
C LEU A 66 -3.86 -14.76 6.43
N ARG A 67 -2.83 -14.29 5.73
CA ARG A 67 -1.51 -14.04 6.35
C ARG A 67 -1.61 -12.97 7.44
N ILE A 68 -2.31 -11.87 7.18
CA ILE A 68 -2.54 -10.81 8.18
C ILE A 68 -3.30 -11.38 9.38
N GLN A 69 -4.33 -12.19 9.16
CA GLN A 69 -5.11 -12.80 10.24
C GLN A 69 -4.26 -13.72 11.12
N GLN A 70 -3.36 -14.50 10.53
CA GLN A 70 -2.44 -15.38 11.27
C GLN A 70 -1.44 -14.63 12.15
N GLN A 71 -1.17 -13.35 11.85
CA GLN A 71 -0.27 -12.50 12.63
C GLN A 71 -0.95 -11.83 13.83
N VAL A 72 -2.28 -11.95 13.95
CA VAL A 72 -3.02 -11.40 15.09
C VAL A 72 -2.90 -12.36 16.26
N GLU A 73 -2.11 -11.97 17.26
CA GLU A 73 -2.08 -12.63 18.56
C GLU A 73 -3.27 -12.11 19.39
N PHE A 74 -4.12 -13.03 19.85
CA PHE A 74 -5.16 -12.70 20.82
C PHE A 74 -4.58 -12.96 22.20
N GLU A 75 -4.51 -11.94 23.04
CA GLU A 75 -4.23 -12.11 24.46
C GLU A 75 -5.45 -12.80 25.12
N ASP A 76 -5.18 -13.82 25.95
CA ASP A 76 -6.19 -14.58 26.70
C ASP A 76 -6.91 -13.73 27.77
#